data_AF-A0A843SRS8-F1
#
_entry.id   AF-A0A843SRS8-F1
#
_cell.length_a   1.000
_cell.length_b   1.000
_cell.length_c   1.000
_cell.angle_alpha   90.00
_cell.angle_beta   90.00
_cell.angle_gamma   90.00
#
_symmetry.space_group_name_H-M   'P 1'
#
loop_
_entity.id
_entity.type
_entity.pdbx_description
1 polymer ?
#
loop_
_entity_poly.entity_id
_entity_poly.type
_entity_poly.pdbx_seq_one_letter_code
_entity_poly.pdbx_strand_id
1 'polypeptide(L)'
;MRTIRTTTGASIALDGDLLSVMEALHQEVTAKRELERSFDDMVREIQHLIGQMDDEERRAYLAESLFLNTVKYENDKLEAYMKKLSR
;
A
#
# COMPACT_ATOMS: atom_id res chain seq x y z
N MET A 1 9.45 18.04 1.40
CA MET A 1 8.58 16.85 1.27
C MET A 1 7.85 16.99 -0.06
N ARG A 2 8.01 16.03 -0.96
CA ARG A 2 7.32 16.03 -2.25
C ARG A 2 5.89 15.52 -2.07
N THR A 3 5.03 15.79 -3.04
CA THR A 3 3.63 15.38 -3.01
C THR A 3 3.28 14.75 -4.35
N ILE A 4 2.61 13.60 -4.32
CA ILE A 4 2.06 12.93 -5.50
C ILE A 4 0.54 12.96 -5.45
N ARG A 5 -0.11 12.63 -6.57
CA ARG A 5 -1.57 12.66 -6.66
C ARG A 5 -2.13 11.33 -7.13
N THR A 6 -3.28 10.96 -6.58
CA THR A 6 -4.10 9.87 -7.13
C THR A 6 -4.76 10.31 -8.43
N THR A 7 -5.31 9.36 -9.17
CA THR A 7 -6.01 9.63 -10.42
C THR A 7 -7.27 10.51 -10.22
N THR A 8 -7.89 10.52 -9.04
CA THR A 8 -8.96 11.48 -8.71
C THR A 8 -8.47 12.82 -8.15
N GLY A 9 -7.16 12.96 -7.92
CA GLY A 9 -6.54 14.21 -7.48
C GLY A 9 -6.31 14.33 -5.97
N ALA A 10 -6.52 13.26 -5.19
CA ALA A 10 -6.14 13.23 -3.78
C ALA A 10 -4.62 13.39 -3.65
N SER A 11 -4.16 14.24 -2.75
CA SER A 11 -2.74 14.54 -2.57
C SER A 11 -2.14 13.67 -1.47
N ILE A 12 -1.00 13.05 -1.77
CA ILE A 12 -0.26 12.18 -0.85
C ILE A 12 1.11 12.80 -0.61
N ALA A 13 1.44 13.08 0.65
CA ALA A 13 2.77 13.53 1.02
C ALA A 13 3.74 12.34 0.97
N LEU A 14 4.87 12.51 0.30
CA LEU A 14 5.97 11.54 0.33
C LEU A 14 6.87 11.87 1.52
N ASP A 15 6.52 11.29 2.66
CA ASP A 15 7.17 11.41 3.95
C ASP A 15 8.05 10.20 4.31
N GLY A 16 8.04 9.17 3.47
CA GLY A 16 8.69 7.89 3.73
C GLY A 16 7.87 6.94 4.62
N ASP A 17 6.57 7.21 4.82
CA ASP A 17 5.62 6.31 5.49
C ASP A 17 4.66 5.69 4.45
N LEU A 18 4.76 4.38 4.24
CA LEU A 18 3.95 3.64 3.29
C LEU A 18 2.48 3.64 3.70
N LEU A 19 2.16 3.81 4.98
CA LEU A 19 0.78 3.80 5.47
C LEU A 19 -0.03 4.94 4.85
N SER A 20 0.56 6.13 4.70
CA SER A 20 -0.04 7.29 4.02
C SER A 20 -0.43 6.96 2.57
N VAL A 21 0.42 6.22 1.86
CA VAL A 21 0.15 5.77 0.49
C VAL A 21 -0.95 4.70 0.47
N MET A 22 -0.90 3.75 1.39
CA MET A 22 -1.89 2.67 1.51
C MET A 22 -3.28 3.19 1.88
N GLU A 23 -3.36 4.18 2.78
CA GLU A 23 -4.62 4.82 3.16
C GLU A 23 -5.21 5.58 1.97
N ALA A 24 -4.39 6.34 1.24
CA ALA A 24 -4.85 7.03 0.04
C ALA A 24 -5.33 6.05 -1.03
N LEU A 25 -4.64 4.93 -1.26
CA LEU A 25 -5.10 3.86 -2.15
C LEU A 25 -6.41 3.23 -1.66
N HIS A 26 -6.52 2.97 -0.36
CA HIS A 26 -7.75 2.43 0.23
C HIS A 26 -8.91 3.40 0.04
N GLN A 27 -8.72 4.70 0.31
CA GLN A 27 -9.75 5.72 0.10
C GLN A 27 -10.08 5.90 -1.38
N GLU A 28 -9.09 5.94 -2.27
CA GLU A 28 -9.28 6.05 -3.72
C GLU A 28 -10.12 4.89 -4.27
N VAL A 29 -9.82 3.66 -3.82
CA VAL A 29 -10.48 2.44 -4.28
C VAL A 29 -11.80 2.18 -3.56
N THR A 30 -11.96 2.61 -2.30
CA THR A 30 -13.14 2.31 -1.45
C THR A 30 -14.14 3.46 -1.39
N ALA A 31 -13.71 4.73 -1.47
CA ALA A 31 -14.60 5.89 -1.38
C ALA A 31 -15.44 6.09 -2.65
N LYS A 32 -14.98 5.60 -3.81
CA LYS A 32 -15.85 5.42 -4.98
C LYS A 32 -16.71 4.17 -4.80
N ARG A 33 -17.89 4.38 -4.21
CA ARG A 33 -18.96 3.42 -3.90
C ARG A 33 -19.55 2.69 -5.12
N GLU A 34 -18.76 2.02 -5.95
CA GLU A 34 -19.26 1.09 -6.97
C GLU A 34 -18.38 -0.17 -6.96
N LEU A 35 -19.01 -1.27 -6.54
CA LEU A 35 -18.49 -2.60 -6.20
C LEU A 35 -17.77 -3.37 -7.34
N GLU A 36 -17.27 -2.71 -8.39
CA GLU A 36 -16.77 -3.36 -9.60
C GLU A 36 -15.39 -2.87 -10.07
N ARG A 37 -14.56 -2.25 -9.22
CA ARG A 37 -13.15 -2.06 -9.60
C ARG A 37 -12.36 -3.36 -9.48
N SER A 38 -11.75 -3.76 -10.59
CA SER A 38 -10.98 -4.99 -10.69
C SER A 38 -9.59 -4.80 -10.06
N PHE A 39 -8.91 -5.92 -9.79
CA PHE A 39 -7.49 -5.95 -9.42
C PHE A 39 -6.64 -5.07 -10.36
N ASP A 40 -7.00 -5.00 -11.64
CA ASP A 40 -6.27 -4.20 -12.64
C ASP A 40 -6.34 -2.70 -12.36
N ASP A 41 -7.46 -2.19 -11.83
CA ASP A 41 -7.59 -0.77 -11.49
C ASP A 41 -6.71 -0.40 -10.31
N MET A 42 -6.59 -1.29 -9.32
CA MET A 42 -5.68 -1.10 -8.20
C MET A 42 -4.23 -1.11 -8.67
N VAL A 43 -3.86 -2.04 -9.57
CA VAL A 43 -2.51 -2.09 -10.15
C VAL A 43 -2.20 -0.83 -10.96
N ARG A 44 -3.16 -0.34 -11.75
CA ARG A 44 -3.00 0.92 -12.52
C ARG A 44 -2.80 2.11 -11.61
N GLU A 45 -3.56 2.22 -10.53
CA GLU A 45 -3.40 3.31 -9.55
C GLU A 45 -2.02 3.25 -8.89
N ILE A 46 -1.57 2.07 -8.46
CA ILE A 46 -0.23 1.88 -7.89
C ILE A 46 0.85 2.29 -8.90
N GLN A 47 0.73 1.88 -10.17
CA GLN A 47 1.68 2.29 -11.21
C GLN A 47 1.66 3.80 -11.47
N HIS A 48 0.48 4.43 -11.43
CA HIS A 48 0.34 5.88 -11.54
C HIS A 48 1.05 6.62 -10.42
N LEU A 49 0.94 6.15 -9.17
CA LEU A 49 1.64 6.72 -8.02
C LEU A 49 3.16 6.52 -8.13
N ILE A 50 3.62 5.31 -8.45
CA ILE A 50 5.05 5.00 -8.63
C ILE A 50 5.68 5.85 -9.74
N GLY A 51 4.92 6.10 -10.82
CA GLY A 51 5.37 6.94 -11.93
C GLY A 51 5.70 8.39 -11.55
N GLN A 52 5.14 8.89 -10.45
CA GLN A 52 5.38 10.25 -9.96
C GLN A 52 6.55 10.34 -8.97
N MET A 53 6.93 9.21 -8.36
CA MET A 53 8.06 9.09 -7.45
C MET A 53 9.39 9.11 -8.20
N ASP A 54 10.42 9.66 -7.58
CA ASP A 54 11.80 9.49 -8.04
C ASP A 54 12.39 8.14 -7.58
N ASP A 55 13.61 7.84 -8.04
CA ASP A 55 14.27 6.56 -7.74
C ASP A 55 14.63 6.37 -6.27
N GLU A 56 14.87 7.46 -5.53
CA GLU A 56 15.18 7.39 -4.10
C GLU A 56 13.91 7.06 -3.30
N GLU A 57 12.82 7.78 -3.59
CA GLU A 57 11.49 7.55 -3.02
C GLU A 57 11.02 6.12 -3.30
N ARG A 58 11.13 5.64 -4.54
CA ARG A 58 10.75 4.26 -4.91
C ARG A 58 11.51 3.22 -4.11
N ARG A 59 12.82 3.41 -3.89
CA ARG A 59 13.64 2.48 -3.10
C ARG A 59 13.23 2.48 -1.64
N ALA A 60 12.98 3.66 -1.07
CA ALA A 60 12.56 3.80 0.33
C ALA A 60 11.23 3.09 0.57
N TYR A 61 10.21 3.40 -0.23
CA TYR A 61 8.88 2.79 -0.11
C TYR A 61 8.87 1.29 -0.41
N LEU A 62 9.71 0.81 -1.32
CA LEU A 62 9.86 -0.63 -1.56
C LEU A 62 10.49 -1.34 -0.35
N ALA A 63 11.53 -0.76 0.25
CA ALA A 63 12.17 -1.33 1.43
C ALA A 63 11.17 -1.42 2.61
N GLU A 64 10.39 -0.36 2.81
CA GLU A 64 9.35 -0.33 3.84
C GLU A 64 8.23 -1.33 3.57
N SER A 65 7.77 -1.45 2.33
CA SER A 65 6.77 -2.45 1.93
C SER A 65 7.23 -3.87 2.22
N LEU A 66 8.49 -4.19 1.89
CA LEU A 66 9.06 -5.50 2.18
C LEU A 66 9.14 -5.75 3.69
N PHE A 67 9.56 -4.76 4.47
CA PHE A 67 9.60 -4.86 5.92
C PHE A 67 8.22 -5.15 6.52
N LEU A 68 7.19 -4.38 6.16
CA LEU A 68 5.82 -4.57 6.63
C LEU A 68 5.27 -5.96 6.25
N ASN A 69 5.54 -6.41 5.02
CA ASN A 69 5.12 -7.73 4.56
C ASN A 69 5.84 -8.86 5.32
N THR A 70 7.13 -8.71 5.65
CA THR A 70 7.86 -9.68 6.48
C THR A 70 7.26 -9.77 7.88
N VAL A 71 7.02 -8.63 8.53
CA VAL A 71 6.40 -8.59 9.88
C VAL A 71 5.02 -9.25 9.84
N LYS A 72 4.20 -8.95 8.82
CA LYS A 72 2.89 -9.59 8.64
C LYS A 72 3.01 -11.10 8.45
N TYR A 73 3.92 -11.55 7.59
CA TYR A 73 4.15 -12.98 7.34
C TYR A 73 4.56 -13.73 8.61
N GLU A 74 5.46 -13.16 9.41
CA GLU A 74 5.90 -13.74 10.68
C GLU A 74 4.74 -13.85 11.68
N ASN A 75 3.93 -12.80 11.80
CA ASN A 75 2.75 -12.80 12.66
C ASN A 75 1.71 -13.83 12.22
N ASP A 76 1.37 -13.89 10.93
CA ASP A 76 0.42 -14.86 10.37
C ASP A 76 0.90 -16.31 10.63
N LYS A 77 2.21 -16.55 10.50
CA LYS A 77 2.84 -17.84 10.79
C LYS A 77 2.76 -18.20 12.28
N LEU A 78 3.07 -17.26 13.16
CA LEU A 78 2.98 -17.45 14.62
C LEU A 78 1.53 -17.77 15.05
N GLU A 79 0.55 -17.03 14.53
CA GLU A 79 -0.86 -17.28 14.82
C GLU A 79 -1.30 -18.68 14.36
N ALA A 80 -0.86 -19.10 13.17
CA ALA A 80 -1.11 -20.45 12.67
C ALA A 80 -0.49 -21.54 13.56
N TYR A 81 0.71 -21.31 14.12
CA TYR A 81 1.30 -22.22 15.11
C TYR A 81 0.52 -22.26 16.42
N MET A 82 0.09 -21.11 16.94
CA MET A 82 -0.70 -21.04 18.17
C MET A 82 -2.03 -21.80 18.02
N LYS A 83 -2.74 -21.66 16.89
CA LYS A 83 -3.98 -22.40 16.60
C LYS A 83 -3.78 -23.92 16.55
N LYS A 84 -2.59 -24.40 16.17
CA LYS A 84 -2.25 -25.84 16.18
C LYS A 84 -1.94 -26.36 17.59
N LEU A 85 -1.38 -25.52 18.46
CA LEU A 85 -1.05 -25.88 19.85
C LEU A 85 -2.26 -25.80 20.79
N SER A 86 -3.25 -24.95 20.47
CA SER A 86 -4.51 -24.83 21.22
C SER A 86 -5.56 -25.87 20.83
N ARG A 87 -5.21 -26.87 20.01
CA ARG A 87 -6.11 -27.91 19.50
C ARG A 87 -5.69 -29.29 19.95
#